data_AF-A0A953ZY61-F1
#
_entry.id   AF-A0A953ZY61-F1
#
_cell.length_a   1.000
_cell.length_b   1.000
_cell.length_c   1.000
_cell.angle_alpha   90.00
_cell.angle_beta   90.00
_cell.angle_gamma   90.00
#
_symmetry.space_group_name_H-M   'P 1'
#
loop_
_entity.id
_entity.type
_entity.pdbx_description
1 polymer ?
#
loop_
_entity_poly.entity_id
_entity_poly.type
_entity_poly.pdbx_seq_one_letter_code
_entity_poly.pdbx_strand_id
1 'polypeptide(L)'
;HAIHSEVVSGIVGRAEMFAFCFGAQALLCFARPGLRNAGLAALLFLAAFGAKESALAWIPFALCFQLARGWQTEPGANRWAGIRRPVLVRLLAVLGAALVPYLLLRWYTFRLDAPIALAADYSSNPLVGAPAVERVLTATKVLGYGLWLCVAPFKLSCLYGPAVFSTVQSAGDPWLLGAAVLHLGLVAAGLALARRVPALFLAVACFYGFAFLTSNIPLAIGTVFGERLYYTPSLGVCLGAALWWDRVGRTGRRVMLGLLTAWCAANAAMTVHRCLIWHDTCAVFKHDVEVFPESIDLQRKVAACYSIFGPEIDLPRAIRHLQEAKRIYPDFVHAYRELADIYRKQHRYADALAEYRASLTLHYAELPGAESMAHMGIGDCLAAMSGRAQGAERDRLMREALHSYRRILDLPQFGDSHRKAFQKLFEKAGTLLPRTELAALYERATKVVGEDHKLAILMGVAAYRVGLPPSYVTKPMGWAFQHTPAADRTRDFWLSQLFYSDALLAEGRGADARQLLEVLLTRPELDAARQAEVRQQLREDPRLRH
;
A
#
# COMPACT_ATOMS: atom_id res chain seq x y z
N HIS A 1 -18.21 19.67 6.02
CA HIS A 1 -17.02 20.42 5.61
C HIS A 1 -16.40 19.70 4.43
N ALA A 2 -16.06 20.40 3.34
CA ALA A 2 -15.67 19.77 2.07
C ALA A 2 -14.35 18.97 2.16
N ILE A 3 -13.35 19.44 2.93
CA ILE A 3 -12.10 18.68 3.22
C ILE A 3 -12.34 17.24 3.75
N HIS A 4 -13.52 16.97 4.34
CA HIS A 4 -13.85 15.65 4.88
C HIS A 4 -14.61 14.77 3.89
N SER A 5 -14.74 15.16 2.62
CA SER A 5 -15.40 14.32 1.61
C SER A 5 -14.71 12.97 1.45
N GLU A 6 -13.37 12.93 1.48
CA GLU A 6 -12.61 11.69 1.43
C GLU A 6 -12.89 10.80 2.65
N VAL A 7 -13.02 11.40 3.84
CA VAL A 7 -13.26 10.69 5.10
C VAL A 7 -14.60 9.94 5.09
N VAL A 8 -15.62 10.53 4.47
CA VAL A 8 -16.99 9.99 4.44
C VAL A 8 -17.21 9.08 3.22
N SER A 9 -16.83 9.57 2.03
CA SER A 9 -17.06 8.87 0.76
C SER A 9 -16.03 7.75 0.52
N GLY A 10 -14.80 7.92 0.97
CA GLY A 10 -13.77 6.89 0.88
C GLY A 10 -13.91 5.83 1.97
N ILE A 11 -13.94 4.55 1.60
CA ILE A 11 -14.06 3.43 2.55
C ILE A 11 -12.93 3.46 3.60
N VAL A 12 -11.69 3.68 3.14
CA VAL A 12 -10.50 3.76 4.02
C VAL A 12 -10.54 4.98 4.94
N GLY A 13 -11.18 6.07 4.51
CA GLY A 13 -11.30 7.31 5.27
C GLY A 13 -12.13 7.17 6.55
N ARG A 14 -13.09 6.23 6.59
CA ARG A 14 -14.00 6.03 7.74
C ARG A 14 -13.28 5.68 9.03
N ALA A 15 -12.08 5.12 8.94
CA ALA A 15 -11.21 4.86 10.09
C ALA A 15 -10.93 6.14 10.90
N GLU A 16 -10.78 7.30 10.25
CA GLU A 16 -10.56 8.59 10.91
C GLU A 16 -11.79 9.02 11.72
N MET A 17 -13.01 8.74 11.22
CA MET A 17 -14.26 9.02 11.95
C MET A 17 -14.37 8.16 13.21
N PHE A 18 -14.08 6.87 13.11
CA PHE A 18 -14.10 5.97 14.27
C PHE A 18 -13.05 6.37 15.31
N ALA A 19 -11.82 6.66 14.86
CA ALA A 19 -10.74 7.15 15.72
C ALA A 19 -11.14 8.43 16.48
N PHE A 20 -11.80 9.37 15.79
CA PHE A 20 -12.33 10.58 16.41
C PHE A 20 -13.45 10.28 17.41
N CYS A 21 -14.51 9.58 16.98
CA CYS A 21 -15.69 9.32 17.79
C CYS A 21 -15.35 8.53 19.06
N PHE A 22 -14.55 7.48 18.95
CA PHE A 22 -14.13 6.69 20.10
C PHE A 22 -13.22 7.48 21.03
N GLY A 23 -12.22 8.21 20.51
CA GLY A 23 -11.32 9.00 21.36
C GLY A 23 -12.01 10.17 22.07
N ALA A 24 -12.92 10.87 21.39
CA ALA A 24 -13.71 11.93 22.00
C ALA A 24 -14.65 11.40 23.10
N GLN A 25 -15.34 10.28 22.84
CA GLN A 25 -16.18 9.62 23.85
C GLN A 25 -15.35 9.09 25.02
N ALA A 26 -14.17 8.52 24.77
CA ALA A 26 -13.26 8.06 25.81
C ALA A 26 -12.87 9.21 26.75
N LEU A 27 -12.57 10.38 26.21
CA LEU A 27 -12.23 11.57 26.98
C LEU A 27 -13.42 12.07 27.82
N LEU A 28 -14.63 12.07 27.27
CA LEU A 28 -15.86 12.43 27.99
C LEU A 28 -16.21 11.43 29.09
N CYS A 29 -16.01 10.13 28.86
CA CYS A 29 -16.14 9.08 29.86
C CYS A 29 -15.10 9.29 30.97
N PHE A 30 -13.83 9.49 30.63
CA PHE A 30 -12.76 9.74 31.59
C PHE A 30 -13.01 10.98 32.46
N ALA A 31 -13.64 12.02 31.89
CA ALA A 31 -13.98 13.24 32.62
C ALA A 31 -14.97 13.00 33.77
N ARG A 32 -15.77 11.91 33.71
CA ARG A 32 -16.68 11.49 34.76
C ARG A 32 -15.96 10.57 35.77
N PRO A 33 -16.19 10.74 37.09
CA PRO A 33 -15.57 9.88 38.09
C PRO A 33 -16.14 8.46 38.07
N GLY A 34 -15.42 7.51 38.67
CA GLY A 34 -15.87 6.13 38.87
C GLY A 34 -15.17 5.08 38.00
N LEU A 35 -15.04 3.87 38.54
CA LEU A 35 -14.33 2.75 37.89
C LEU A 35 -14.99 2.33 36.57
N ARG A 36 -16.33 2.31 36.51
CA ARG A 36 -17.09 2.02 35.28
C ARG A 36 -16.72 2.97 34.13
N ASN A 37 -16.66 4.27 34.43
CA ASN A 37 -16.32 5.29 33.44
C ASN A 37 -14.86 5.20 33.00
N ALA A 38 -13.95 4.87 33.93
CA ALA A 38 -12.54 4.62 33.61
C ALA A 38 -12.36 3.37 32.72
N GLY A 39 -13.05 2.27 33.03
CA GLY A 39 -13.04 1.05 32.20
C GLY A 39 -13.61 1.29 30.80
N LEU A 40 -14.74 2.00 30.69
CA LEU A 40 -15.31 2.37 29.41
C LEU A 40 -14.38 3.29 28.60
N ALA A 41 -13.74 4.27 29.26
CA ALA A 41 -12.75 5.12 28.61
C ALA A 41 -11.55 4.32 28.07
N ALA A 42 -11.07 3.33 28.81
CA ALA A 42 -9.97 2.46 28.35
C ALA A 42 -10.38 1.64 27.13
N LEU A 43 -11.58 1.04 27.13
CA LEU A 43 -12.11 0.30 25.98
C LEU A 43 -12.29 1.19 24.75
N LEU A 44 -12.81 2.40 24.93
CA LEU A 44 -12.99 3.36 23.84
C LEU A 44 -11.65 3.87 23.29
N PHE A 45 -10.65 4.14 24.15
CA PHE A 45 -9.30 4.47 23.66
C PHE A 45 -8.66 3.30 22.91
N LEU A 46 -8.81 2.06 23.38
CA LEU A 46 -8.35 0.88 22.66
C LEU A 46 -9.01 0.77 21.28
N ALA A 47 -10.32 0.99 21.20
CA ALA A 47 -11.06 1.01 19.94
C ALA A 47 -10.59 2.15 19.02
N ALA A 48 -10.28 3.33 19.57
CA ALA A 48 -9.74 4.45 18.79
C ALA A 48 -8.37 4.12 18.20
N PHE A 49 -7.44 3.58 19.01
CA PHE A 49 -6.11 3.17 18.57
C PHE A 49 -6.15 2.04 17.55
N GLY A 50 -7.08 1.10 17.73
CA GLY A 50 -7.34 0.02 16.78
C GLY A 50 -7.97 0.49 15.47
N ALA A 51 -8.76 1.57 15.48
CA ALA A 51 -9.33 2.16 14.28
C ALA A 51 -8.26 2.87 13.43
N LYS A 52 -7.38 3.66 14.06
CA LYS A 52 -6.30 4.35 13.36
C LYS A 52 -5.12 4.69 14.28
N GLU A 53 -3.90 4.57 13.77
CA GLU A 53 -2.69 4.92 14.50
C GLU A 53 -2.62 6.39 14.93
N SER A 54 -3.19 7.29 14.11
CA SER A 54 -3.27 8.73 14.40
C SER A 54 -4.04 9.01 15.69
N ALA A 55 -4.89 8.09 16.15
CA ALA A 55 -5.62 8.20 17.41
C ALA A 55 -4.68 8.22 18.63
N LEU A 56 -3.42 7.81 18.52
CA LEU A 56 -2.45 7.93 19.61
C LEU A 56 -2.24 9.38 20.06
N ALA A 57 -2.54 10.37 19.21
CA ALA A 57 -2.55 11.79 19.60
C ALA A 57 -3.57 12.13 20.70
N TRP A 58 -4.56 11.27 20.97
CA TRP A 58 -5.46 11.42 22.11
C TRP A 58 -4.72 11.33 23.46
N ILE A 59 -3.57 10.64 23.54
CA ILE A 59 -2.77 10.50 24.77
C ILE A 59 -2.28 11.87 25.27
N PRO A 60 -1.46 12.63 24.51
CA PRO A 60 -1.04 13.97 24.93
C PRO A 60 -2.21 14.96 24.99
N PHE A 61 -3.23 14.80 24.13
CA PHE A 61 -4.40 15.67 24.16
C PHE A 61 -5.23 15.50 25.44
N ALA A 62 -5.36 14.29 25.98
CA ALA A 62 -6.06 14.05 27.25
C ALA A 62 -5.40 14.79 28.42
N LEU A 63 -4.07 14.91 28.42
CA LEU A 63 -3.33 15.72 29.39
C LEU A 63 -3.64 17.21 29.23
N CYS A 64 -3.60 17.71 27.99
CA CYS A 64 -3.95 19.10 27.67
C CYS A 64 -5.38 19.43 28.10
N PHE A 65 -6.31 18.49 27.90
CA PHE A 65 -7.69 18.62 28.33
C PHE A 65 -7.82 18.71 29.86
N GLN A 66 -7.07 17.91 30.63
CA GLN A 66 -7.09 18.02 32.10
C GLN A 66 -6.50 19.35 32.60
N LEU A 67 -5.42 19.84 31.98
CA LEU A 67 -4.85 21.16 32.28
C LEU A 67 -5.86 22.27 32.01
N ALA A 68 -6.46 22.27 30.82
CA ALA A 68 -7.44 23.28 30.43
C ALA A 68 -8.64 23.29 31.38
N ARG A 69 -9.14 22.10 31.74
CA ARG A 69 -10.23 21.94 32.71
C ARG A 69 -9.83 22.47 34.09
N GLY A 70 -8.63 22.16 34.57
CA GLY A 70 -8.12 22.63 35.85
C GLY A 70 -8.03 24.16 35.93
N TRP A 71 -7.48 24.80 34.91
CA TRP A 71 -7.43 26.27 34.83
C TRP A 71 -8.81 26.91 34.71
N GLN A 72 -9.78 26.23 34.10
CA GLN A 72 -11.15 26.70 34.02
C GLN A 72 -11.89 26.60 35.36
N THR A 73 -11.69 25.52 36.12
CA THR A 73 -12.38 25.31 37.40
C THR A 73 -11.74 26.08 38.56
N GLU A 74 -10.42 26.33 38.51
CA GLU A 74 -9.67 27.00 39.56
C GLU A 74 -8.86 28.18 38.98
N PRO A 75 -9.52 29.32 38.66
CA PRO A 75 -8.83 30.50 38.12
C PRO A 75 -7.73 30.99 39.08
N GLY A 76 -6.52 31.24 38.55
CA GLY A 76 -5.36 31.66 39.35
C GLY A 76 -4.52 30.51 39.92
N ALA A 77 -4.94 29.25 39.75
CA ALA A 77 -4.16 28.10 40.13
C ALA A 77 -2.82 28.01 39.37
N ASN A 78 -1.89 27.21 39.91
CA ASN A 78 -0.58 27.00 39.32
C ASN A 78 -0.65 26.31 37.95
N ARG A 79 0.49 26.20 37.27
CA ARG A 79 0.57 25.62 35.91
C ARG A 79 0.12 24.15 35.81
N TRP A 80 -0.01 23.44 36.92
CA TRP A 80 -0.39 22.03 36.98
C TRP A 80 -1.83 21.80 37.49
N ALA A 81 -2.64 22.87 37.54
CA ALA A 81 -4.05 22.77 37.88
C ALA A 81 -4.74 21.69 37.03
N GLY A 82 -5.52 20.83 37.67
CA GLY A 82 -6.20 19.70 37.01
C GLY A 82 -5.39 18.39 36.92
N ILE A 83 -4.06 18.41 37.09
CA ILE A 83 -3.22 17.20 37.15
C ILE A 83 -2.82 16.91 38.59
N ARG A 84 -3.79 16.62 39.45
CA ARG A 84 -3.50 16.11 40.80
C ARG A 84 -3.06 14.65 40.72
N ARG A 85 -2.21 14.19 41.64
CA ARG A 85 -1.72 12.80 41.72
C ARG A 85 -2.82 11.74 41.46
N PRO A 86 -4.00 11.77 42.10
CA PRO A 86 -5.04 10.76 41.82
C PRO A 86 -5.60 10.83 40.40
N VAL A 87 -5.75 12.03 39.83
CA VAL A 87 -6.23 12.21 38.44
C VAL A 87 -5.19 11.70 37.46
N LEU A 88 -3.92 12.02 37.69
CA LEU A 88 -2.80 11.57 36.86
C LEU A 88 -2.66 10.05 36.88
N VAL A 89 -2.69 9.43 38.07
CA VAL A 89 -2.64 7.96 38.20
C VAL A 89 -3.81 7.31 37.47
N ARG A 90 -5.03 7.86 37.60
CA ARG A 90 -6.20 7.35 36.87
C ARG A 90 -6.05 7.51 35.36
N LEU A 91 -5.55 8.65 34.89
CA LEU A 91 -5.32 8.90 33.46
C LEU A 91 -4.30 7.91 32.90
N LEU A 92 -3.16 7.75 33.57
CA LEU A 92 -2.11 6.81 33.16
C LEU A 92 -2.61 5.37 33.18
N ALA A 93 -3.41 4.98 34.18
CA ALA A 93 -4.00 3.64 34.24
C ALA A 93 -4.95 3.39 33.06
N VAL A 94 -5.83 4.34 32.74
CA VAL A 94 -6.77 4.24 31.60
C VAL A 94 -6.03 4.18 30.27
N LEU A 95 -5.06 5.08 30.06
CA LEU A 95 -4.27 5.11 28.82
C LEU A 95 -3.37 3.88 28.70
N GLY A 96 -2.77 3.41 29.79
CA GLY A 96 -1.97 2.18 29.82
C GLY A 96 -2.80 0.94 29.52
N ALA A 97 -4.01 0.83 30.11
CA ALA A 97 -4.94 -0.25 29.85
C ALA A 97 -5.43 -0.30 28.39
N ALA A 98 -5.39 0.81 27.67
CA ALA A 98 -5.69 0.87 26.24
C ALA A 98 -4.45 0.63 25.36
N LEU A 99 -3.33 1.28 25.69
CA LEU A 99 -2.12 1.29 24.87
C LEU A 99 -1.40 -0.06 24.89
N VAL A 100 -1.29 -0.71 26.06
CA VAL A 100 -0.55 -1.97 26.18
C VAL A 100 -1.18 -3.09 25.34
N PRO A 101 -2.50 -3.36 25.43
CA PRO A 101 -3.13 -4.37 24.56
C PRO A 101 -3.01 -4.03 23.08
N TYR A 102 -3.16 -2.75 22.71
CA TYR A 102 -2.97 -2.31 21.32
C TYR A 102 -1.56 -2.63 20.80
N LEU A 103 -0.52 -2.29 21.56
CA LEU A 103 0.86 -2.56 21.17
C LEU A 103 1.15 -4.07 21.09
N LEU A 104 0.59 -4.88 21.98
CA LEU A 104 0.71 -6.34 21.94
C LEU A 104 0.05 -6.93 20.69
N LEU A 105 -1.16 -6.49 20.36
CA LEU A 105 -1.87 -6.90 19.13
C LEU A 105 -1.10 -6.49 17.88
N ARG A 106 -0.56 -5.28 17.87
CA ARG A 106 0.22 -4.76 16.75
C ARG A 106 1.55 -5.52 16.58
N TRP A 107 2.23 -5.82 17.67
CA TRP A 107 3.44 -6.63 17.65
C TRP A 107 3.17 -8.05 17.16
N TYR A 108 2.06 -8.66 17.59
CA TYR A 108 1.66 -10.00 17.15
C TYR A 108 1.36 -10.03 15.64
N THR A 109 0.64 -9.04 15.11
CA THR A 109 0.33 -8.95 13.67
C THR A 109 1.59 -8.74 12.81
N PHE A 110 2.51 -7.89 13.22
CA PHE A 110 3.80 -7.71 12.52
C PHE A 110 4.73 -8.93 12.55
N ARG A 111 4.48 -9.92 13.43
CA ARG A 111 5.21 -11.20 13.41
C ARG A 111 4.65 -12.19 12.39
N LEU A 112 3.37 -12.07 12.04
CA LEU A 112 2.69 -12.98 11.13
C LEU A 112 2.94 -12.62 9.66
N ASP A 113 3.17 -11.34 9.36
CA ASP A 113 3.55 -10.87 8.03
C ASP A 113 5.05 -10.51 8.00
N ALA A 114 5.79 -11.04 7.02
CA ALA A 114 7.13 -10.55 6.65
C ALA A 114 7.06 -9.02 6.45
N PRO A 115 8.13 -8.26 6.74
CA PRO A 115 8.06 -6.80 6.81
C PRO A 115 7.50 -6.25 5.50
N ILE A 116 6.22 -5.85 5.52
CA ILE A 116 5.68 -4.91 4.56
C ILE A 116 6.48 -3.65 4.86
N ALA A 117 7.56 -3.46 4.10
CA ALA A 117 8.36 -2.27 4.20
C ALA A 117 7.38 -1.11 4.07
N LEU A 118 7.25 -0.33 5.15
CA LEU A 118 6.73 1.03 5.17
C LEU A 118 7.66 1.95 4.36
N ALA A 119 8.19 1.46 3.24
CA ALA A 119 8.86 2.24 2.23
C ALA A 119 7.77 3.03 1.53
N ALA A 120 7.41 4.14 2.16
CA ALA A 120 6.81 5.26 1.47
C ALA A 120 7.72 5.57 0.28
N ASP A 121 7.19 5.46 -0.94
CA ASP A 121 7.94 5.73 -2.16
C ASP A 121 8.10 7.26 -2.29
N TYR A 122 9.23 7.72 -2.83
CA TYR A 122 9.40 9.12 -3.23
C TYR A 122 8.20 9.61 -4.05
N SER A 123 7.63 8.76 -4.92
CA SER A 123 6.47 9.09 -5.73
C SER A 123 5.22 9.50 -4.93
N SER A 124 5.04 8.94 -3.72
CA SER A 124 3.91 9.29 -2.84
C SER A 124 4.28 10.34 -1.79
N ASN A 125 5.57 10.42 -1.41
CA ASN A 125 6.07 11.41 -0.49
C ASN A 125 7.55 11.76 -0.75
N PRO A 126 7.86 12.95 -1.31
CA PRO A 126 9.24 13.36 -1.58
C PRO A 126 10.05 13.64 -0.30
N LEU A 127 9.38 13.67 0.86
CA LEU A 127 10.03 13.87 2.16
C LEU A 127 10.70 12.59 2.68
N VAL A 128 10.43 11.45 2.04
CA VAL A 128 11.12 10.20 2.29
C VAL A 128 12.49 10.28 1.63
N GLY A 129 13.55 10.03 2.41
CA GLY A 129 14.93 10.18 1.95
C GLY A 129 15.48 11.62 2.00
N ALA A 130 14.63 12.64 2.15
CA ALA A 130 15.08 14.03 2.28
C ALA A 130 15.84 14.26 3.61
N PRO A 131 16.88 15.13 3.62
CA PRO A 131 17.55 15.54 4.85
C PRO A 131 16.56 16.10 5.87
N ALA A 132 16.84 15.88 7.17
CA ALA A 132 15.91 16.24 8.24
C ALA A 132 15.49 17.72 8.22
N VAL A 133 16.41 18.62 7.86
CA VAL A 133 16.13 20.06 7.76
C VAL A 133 15.14 20.34 6.63
N GLU A 134 15.42 19.89 5.41
CA GLU A 134 14.53 20.05 4.25
C GLU A 134 13.14 19.44 4.51
N ARG A 135 13.10 18.27 5.14
CA ARG A 135 11.85 17.63 5.56
C ARG A 135 11.05 18.54 6.49
N VAL A 136 11.66 19.03 7.57
CA VAL A 136 10.96 19.86 8.57
C VAL A 136 10.49 21.18 7.97
N LEU A 137 11.30 21.83 7.13
CA LEU A 137 10.92 23.07 6.44
C LEU A 137 9.71 22.82 5.53
N THR A 138 9.76 21.78 4.69
CA THR A 138 8.67 21.45 3.78
C THR A 138 7.40 21.04 4.53
N ALA A 139 7.54 20.20 5.56
CA ALA A 139 6.45 19.79 6.43
C ALA A 139 5.78 20.98 7.14
N THR A 140 6.54 22.00 7.53
CA THR A 140 6.00 23.25 8.12
C THR A 140 5.13 24.00 7.11
N LYS A 141 5.58 24.12 5.86
CA LYS A 141 4.80 24.72 4.77
C LYS A 141 3.52 23.93 4.48
N VAL A 142 3.62 22.60 4.42
CA VAL A 142 2.49 21.68 4.18
C VAL A 142 1.46 21.72 5.33
N LEU A 143 1.91 21.84 6.57
CA LEU A 143 1.03 22.01 7.74
C LEU A 143 0.24 23.33 7.65
N GLY A 144 0.86 24.39 7.13
CA GLY A 144 0.20 25.66 6.83
C GLY A 144 -0.89 25.51 5.78
N TYR A 145 -0.61 24.76 4.71
CA TYR A 145 -1.60 24.42 3.68
C TYR A 145 -2.79 23.62 4.25
N GLY A 146 -2.53 22.68 5.17
CA GLY A 146 -3.58 21.94 5.85
C GLY A 146 -4.48 22.83 6.72
N LEU A 147 -3.90 23.78 7.46
CA LEU A 147 -4.67 24.78 8.21
C LEU A 147 -5.52 25.65 7.28
N TRP A 148 -4.96 26.05 6.13
CA TRP A 148 -5.69 26.79 5.11
C TRP A 148 -6.89 26.00 4.59
N LEU A 149 -6.73 24.72 4.24
CA LEU A 149 -7.85 23.90 3.75
C LEU A 149 -8.93 23.64 4.80
N CYS A 150 -8.61 23.65 6.10
CA CYS A 150 -9.61 23.60 7.18
C CYS A 150 -10.50 24.85 7.27
N VAL A 151 -10.12 25.94 6.59
CA VAL A 151 -10.90 27.19 6.53
C VAL A 151 -11.48 27.40 5.13
N ALA A 152 -10.69 27.11 4.11
CA ALA A 152 -10.95 27.41 2.71
C ALA A 152 -10.63 26.17 1.85
N PRO A 153 -11.53 25.15 1.81
CA PRO A 153 -11.27 23.86 1.19
C PRO A 153 -11.37 23.89 -0.35
N PHE A 154 -10.59 24.75 -1.00
CA PHE A 154 -10.54 24.86 -2.46
C PHE A 154 -9.47 23.94 -3.04
N LYS A 155 -9.69 23.45 -4.28
CA LYS A 155 -8.75 22.55 -4.99
C LYS A 155 -8.40 21.29 -4.18
N LEU A 156 -9.43 20.55 -3.82
CA LEU A 156 -9.26 19.29 -3.12
C LEU A 156 -8.69 18.21 -4.09
N SER A 157 -8.02 17.19 -3.58
CA SER A 157 -7.45 16.07 -4.33
C SER A 157 -7.21 14.87 -3.43
N CYS A 158 -7.38 13.66 -3.97
CA CYS A 158 -7.02 12.43 -3.29
C CYS A 158 -5.50 12.22 -3.20
N LEU A 159 -4.72 12.82 -4.10
CA LEU A 159 -3.26 12.64 -4.19
C LEU A 159 -2.57 13.93 -4.68
N TYR A 160 -1.52 14.35 -3.97
CA TYR A 160 -0.77 15.58 -4.28
C TYR A 160 0.59 15.24 -4.91
N GLY A 161 1.44 14.50 -4.22
CA GLY A 161 2.71 14.01 -4.75
C GLY A 161 3.84 15.06 -4.86
N PRO A 162 5.04 14.65 -5.35
CA PRO A 162 6.29 15.41 -5.29
C PRO A 162 6.30 16.78 -5.96
N ALA A 163 5.76 16.90 -7.18
CA ALA A 163 5.82 18.17 -7.90
C ALA A 163 4.75 19.17 -7.43
N VAL A 164 3.73 18.71 -6.69
CA VAL A 164 2.76 19.59 -6.03
C VAL A 164 3.35 20.15 -4.73
N PHE A 165 4.04 19.32 -3.94
CA PHE A 165 4.77 19.73 -2.75
C PHE A 165 6.25 19.41 -2.86
N SER A 166 6.98 20.24 -3.58
CA SER A 166 8.43 20.13 -3.72
C SER A 166 9.14 20.42 -2.40
N THR A 167 10.28 19.77 -2.20
CA THR A 167 11.13 20.01 -1.03
C THR A 167 11.65 21.44 -1.03
N VAL A 168 11.49 22.13 0.09
CA VAL A 168 11.95 23.51 0.26
C VAL A 168 13.47 23.54 0.28
N GLN A 169 14.06 24.16 -0.76
CA GLN A 169 15.51 24.29 -0.94
C GLN A 169 16.11 25.53 -0.27
N SER A 170 15.28 26.48 0.19
CA SER A 170 15.75 27.73 0.80
C SER A 170 14.87 28.15 1.98
N ALA A 171 15.52 28.55 3.09
CA ALA A 171 14.85 29.13 4.25
C ALA A 171 14.18 30.48 3.95
N GLY A 172 14.51 31.11 2.81
CA GLY A 172 13.90 32.35 2.34
C GLY A 172 12.60 32.18 1.54
N ASP A 173 12.07 30.96 1.39
CA ASP A 173 10.78 30.75 0.72
C ASP A 173 9.67 31.55 1.46
N PRO A 174 9.01 32.53 0.80
CA PRO A 174 8.01 33.37 1.44
C PRO A 174 6.81 32.58 1.98
N TRP A 175 6.46 31.45 1.35
CA TRP A 175 5.36 30.60 1.82
C TRP A 175 5.75 29.84 3.08
N LEU A 176 7.00 29.38 3.17
CA LEU A 176 7.55 28.78 4.39
C LEU A 176 7.55 29.81 5.52
N LEU A 177 8.07 31.01 5.27
CA LEU A 177 8.16 32.07 6.29
C LEU A 177 6.77 32.48 6.78
N GLY A 178 5.82 32.65 5.86
CA GLY A 178 4.41 32.94 6.20
C GLY A 178 3.78 31.84 7.06
N ALA A 179 3.97 30.57 6.67
CA ALA A 179 3.48 29.42 7.45
C ALA A 179 4.14 29.34 8.83
N ALA A 180 5.46 29.54 8.91
CA ALA A 180 6.21 29.51 10.16
C ALA A 180 5.75 30.62 11.13
N VAL A 181 5.60 31.86 10.65
CA VAL A 181 5.10 32.98 11.46
C VAL A 181 3.68 32.70 11.94
N LEU A 182 2.80 32.17 11.08
CA LEU A 182 1.43 31.80 11.46
C LEU A 182 1.43 30.73 12.55
N HIS A 183 2.20 29.65 12.37
CA HIS A 183 2.28 28.56 13.34
C HIS A 183 2.84 29.02 14.69
N LEU A 184 3.96 29.75 14.67
CA LEU A 184 4.57 30.28 15.89
C LEU A 184 3.62 31.25 16.60
N GLY A 185 2.93 32.12 15.86
CA GLY A 185 1.94 33.05 16.41
C GLY A 185 0.78 32.32 17.10
N LEU A 186 0.21 31.29 16.46
CA LEU A 186 -0.88 30.50 17.03
C LEU A 186 -0.46 29.71 18.27
N VAL A 187 0.72 29.07 18.23
CA VAL A 187 1.27 28.34 19.38
C VAL A 187 1.59 29.31 20.53
N ALA A 188 2.25 30.43 20.25
CA ALA A 188 2.57 31.44 21.25
C ALA A 188 1.29 32.03 21.88
N ALA A 189 0.26 32.33 21.09
CA ALA A 189 -1.02 32.81 21.59
C ALA A 189 -1.71 31.77 22.47
N GLY A 190 -1.74 30.50 22.04
CA GLY A 190 -2.32 29.39 22.80
C GLY A 190 -1.63 29.20 24.15
N LEU A 191 -0.30 29.28 24.20
CA LEU A 191 0.48 29.14 25.43
C LEU A 191 0.39 30.38 26.34
N ALA A 192 0.56 31.58 25.78
CA ALA A 192 0.53 32.82 26.54
C ALA A 192 -0.85 33.07 27.18
N LEU A 193 -1.92 32.68 26.49
CA LEU A 193 -3.28 32.83 26.97
C LEU A 193 -3.83 31.55 27.64
N ALA A 194 -3.03 30.50 27.82
CA ALA A 194 -3.52 29.19 28.25
C ALA A 194 -4.32 29.22 29.56
N ARG A 195 -3.88 30.01 30.54
CA ARG A 195 -4.57 30.14 31.83
C ARG A 195 -5.73 31.13 31.82
N ARG A 196 -5.72 32.09 30.88
CA ARG A 196 -6.76 33.13 30.77
C ARG A 196 -7.92 32.69 29.87
N VAL A 197 -7.61 31.92 28.84
CA VAL A 197 -8.54 31.38 27.84
C VAL A 197 -8.18 29.90 27.60
N PRO A 198 -8.47 28.99 28.56
CA PRO A 198 -8.11 27.58 28.45
C PRO A 198 -8.63 26.89 27.19
N ALA A 199 -9.78 27.33 26.69
CA ALA A 199 -10.34 26.84 25.43
C ALA A 199 -9.48 27.18 24.20
N LEU A 200 -8.78 28.33 24.18
CA LEU A 200 -7.86 28.67 23.08
C LEU A 200 -6.63 27.76 23.10
N PHE A 201 -6.09 27.49 24.30
CA PHE A 201 -5.04 26.49 24.46
C PHE A 201 -5.49 25.12 23.96
N LEU A 202 -6.71 24.69 24.31
CA LEU A 202 -7.24 23.41 23.85
C LEU A 202 -7.45 23.38 22.32
N ALA A 203 -7.91 24.48 21.72
CA ALA A 203 -8.05 24.61 20.27
C ALA A 203 -6.70 24.44 19.54
N VAL A 204 -5.67 25.14 20.00
CA VAL A 204 -4.30 25.06 19.48
C VAL A 204 -3.69 23.67 19.71
N ALA A 205 -3.84 23.11 20.91
CA ALA A 205 -3.37 21.77 21.24
C ALA A 205 -4.09 20.68 20.43
N CYS A 206 -5.37 20.87 20.10
CA CYS A 206 -6.12 19.96 19.24
C CYS A 206 -5.58 19.99 17.80
N PHE A 207 -5.46 21.17 17.20
CA PHE A 207 -4.97 21.27 15.83
C PHE A 207 -3.55 20.70 15.70
N TYR A 208 -2.60 21.23 16.47
CA TYR A 208 -1.20 20.82 16.36
C TYR A 208 -0.92 19.45 16.93
N GLY A 209 -1.57 19.04 18.03
CA GLY A 209 -1.33 17.73 18.64
C GLY A 209 -1.71 16.58 17.72
N PHE A 210 -2.85 16.68 17.04
CA PHE A 210 -3.28 15.65 16.09
C PHE A 210 -2.56 15.75 14.75
N ALA A 211 -2.35 16.96 14.22
CA ALA A 211 -1.64 17.14 12.96
C ALA A 211 -0.15 16.79 13.07
N PHE A 212 0.48 16.92 14.25
CA PHE A 212 1.91 16.65 14.43
C PHE A 212 2.31 15.23 14.01
N LEU A 213 1.54 14.22 14.41
CA LEU A 213 1.82 12.81 14.05
C LEU A 213 1.76 12.55 12.55
N THR A 214 0.98 13.35 11.81
CA THR A 214 0.75 13.17 10.38
C THR A 214 1.42 14.26 9.52
N SER A 215 2.15 15.18 10.15
CA SER A 215 2.73 16.36 9.50
C SER A 215 4.01 16.10 8.71
N ASN A 216 4.61 14.91 8.80
CA ASN A 216 5.97 14.61 8.34
C ASN A 216 7.10 15.31 9.12
N ILE A 217 6.80 16.15 10.14
CA ILE A 217 7.81 16.77 11.02
C ILE A 217 8.55 15.71 11.86
N PRO A 218 7.87 14.89 12.69
CA PRO A 218 8.57 13.93 13.55
C PRO A 218 9.26 12.84 12.70
N LEU A 219 8.52 12.27 11.76
CA LEU A 219 8.94 11.18 10.88
C LEU A 219 8.20 11.31 9.56
N ALA A 220 8.86 10.99 8.44
CA ALA A 220 8.19 10.90 7.15
C ALA A 220 7.21 9.71 7.15
N ILE A 221 6.01 9.91 6.60
CA ILE A 221 4.96 8.89 6.49
C ILE A 221 4.67 8.55 5.02
N GLY A 222 3.75 7.62 4.75
CA GLY A 222 3.38 7.18 3.40
C GLY A 222 2.85 8.24 2.42
N THR A 223 2.58 9.46 2.89
CA THR A 223 2.01 10.54 2.10
C THR A 223 2.57 11.89 2.53
N VAL A 224 2.83 12.78 1.56
CA VAL A 224 3.22 14.16 1.85
C VAL A 224 2.08 14.96 2.48
N PHE A 225 0.86 14.75 1.99
CA PHE A 225 -0.34 15.43 2.43
C PHE A 225 -1.58 14.60 2.06
N GLY A 226 -2.55 14.55 2.97
CA GLY A 226 -3.85 13.94 2.73
C GLY A 226 -4.92 14.71 3.48
N GLU A 227 -6.02 14.99 2.79
CA GLU A 227 -7.13 15.78 3.35
C GLU A 227 -7.76 15.08 4.55
N ARG A 228 -7.93 13.76 4.46
CA ARG A 228 -8.44 12.94 5.56
C ARG A 228 -7.65 13.04 6.88
N LEU A 229 -6.37 13.45 6.83
CA LEU A 229 -5.53 13.58 8.03
C LEU A 229 -5.95 14.78 8.91
N TYR A 230 -6.76 15.69 8.37
CA TYR A 230 -7.23 16.90 9.06
C TYR A 230 -8.62 16.75 9.69
N TYR A 231 -9.18 15.54 9.74
CA TYR A 231 -10.48 15.28 10.38
C TYR A 231 -10.50 15.75 11.84
N THR A 232 -9.69 15.15 12.71
CA THR A 232 -9.60 15.57 14.12
C THR A 232 -8.97 16.95 14.31
N PRO A 233 -7.88 17.33 13.60
CA PRO A 233 -7.34 18.69 13.68
C PRO A 233 -8.37 19.80 13.43
N SER A 234 -9.34 19.58 12.53
CA SER A 234 -10.38 20.58 12.25
C SER A 234 -11.26 20.93 13.46
N LEU A 235 -11.34 20.06 14.48
CA LEU A 235 -12.01 20.38 15.75
C LEU A 235 -11.35 21.60 16.43
N GLY A 236 -10.02 21.73 16.34
CA GLY A 236 -9.30 22.88 16.87
C GLY A 236 -9.75 24.20 16.21
N VAL A 237 -9.96 24.18 14.89
CA VAL A 237 -10.47 25.34 14.14
C VAL A 237 -11.90 25.67 14.55
N CYS A 238 -12.77 24.66 14.70
CA CYS A 238 -14.14 24.84 15.18
C CYS A 238 -14.19 25.45 16.60
N LEU A 239 -13.33 25.01 17.51
CA LEU A 239 -13.20 25.58 18.85
C LEU A 239 -12.74 27.05 18.80
N GLY A 240 -11.80 27.37 17.91
CA GLY A 240 -11.37 28.76 17.67
C GLY A 240 -12.51 29.65 17.19
N ALA A 241 -13.32 29.17 16.23
CA ALA A 241 -14.49 29.90 15.73
C ALA A 241 -15.56 30.12 16.82
N ALA A 242 -15.80 29.11 17.67
CA ALA A 242 -16.71 29.24 18.82
C ALA A 242 -16.22 30.30 19.82
N LEU A 243 -14.92 30.37 20.10
CA LEU A 243 -14.35 31.41 20.97
C LEU A 243 -14.49 32.81 20.38
N TRP A 244 -14.43 32.92 19.06
CA TRP A 244 -14.63 34.20 18.38
C TRP A 244 -16.09 34.66 18.46
N TRP A 245 -17.06 33.73 18.38
CA TRP A 245 -18.49 34.00 18.56
C TRP A 245 -18.80 34.71 19.89
N ASP A 246 -18.15 34.29 20.97
CA ASP A 246 -18.37 34.85 22.30
C ASP A 246 -17.79 36.26 22.47
N ARG A 247 -16.83 36.65 21.62
CA ARG A 247 -16.13 37.95 21.68
C ARG A 247 -16.83 39.06 20.88
N VAL A 248 -17.71 38.69 19.94
CA VAL A 248 -18.38 39.66 19.07
C VAL A 248 -19.73 40.10 19.62
N GLY A 249 -20.05 41.39 19.48
CA GLY A 249 -21.35 41.96 19.84
C GLY A 249 -22.49 41.52 18.89
N ARG A 250 -23.72 41.96 19.15
CA ARG A 250 -24.94 41.52 18.41
C ARG A 250 -24.82 41.69 16.89
N THR A 251 -24.31 42.83 16.41
CA THR A 251 -24.10 43.08 14.98
C THR A 251 -23.05 42.14 14.40
N GLY A 252 -21.92 41.97 15.09
CA GLY A 252 -20.88 41.02 14.69
C GLY A 252 -21.38 39.58 14.62
N ARG A 253 -22.22 39.14 15.56
CA ARG A 253 -22.88 37.82 15.52
C ARG A 253 -23.77 37.64 14.29
N ARG A 254 -24.53 38.68 13.89
CA ARG A 254 -25.35 38.63 12.66
C ARG A 254 -24.49 38.49 11.40
N VAL A 255 -23.42 39.28 11.30
CA VAL A 255 -22.45 39.19 10.20
C VAL A 255 -21.80 37.82 10.16
N MET A 256 -21.32 37.33 11.32
CA MET A 256 -20.65 36.05 11.41
C MET A 256 -21.60 34.89 11.11
N LEU A 257 -22.86 34.96 11.53
CA LEU A 257 -23.88 33.99 11.14
C LEU A 257 -24.08 33.98 9.62
N GLY A 258 -24.21 35.16 8.99
CA GLY A 258 -24.32 35.26 7.53
C GLY A 258 -23.11 34.63 6.81
N LEU A 259 -21.89 34.93 7.26
CA LEU A 259 -20.66 34.35 6.73
C LEU A 259 -20.59 32.83 6.95
N LEU A 260 -20.93 32.35 8.14
CA LEU A 260 -20.96 30.91 8.46
C LEU A 260 -22.02 30.18 7.64
N THR A 261 -23.20 30.77 7.44
CA THR A 261 -24.25 30.18 6.58
C THR A 261 -23.79 30.11 5.13
N ALA A 262 -23.22 31.19 4.58
CA ALA A 262 -22.67 31.19 3.23
C ALA A 262 -21.54 30.16 3.07
N TRP A 263 -20.63 30.10 4.05
CA TRP A 263 -19.53 29.15 4.10
C TRP A 263 -20.01 27.70 4.19
N CYS A 264 -21.01 27.42 5.03
CA CYS A 264 -21.65 26.10 5.14
C CYS A 264 -22.35 25.71 3.83
N ALA A 265 -23.06 26.63 3.18
CA ALA A 265 -23.71 26.38 1.89
C ALA A 265 -22.69 26.07 0.79
N ALA A 266 -21.61 26.85 0.69
CA ALA A 266 -20.52 26.59 -0.24
C ALA A 266 -19.87 25.20 0.03
N ASN A 267 -19.58 24.89 1.29
CA ASN A 267 -19.04 23.59 1.69
C ASN A 267 -20.00 22.43 1.38
N ALA A 268 -21.30 22.62 1.56
CA ALA A 268 -22.30 21.60 1.25
C ALA A 268 -22.34 21.34 -0.26
N ALA A 269 -22.36 22.39 -1.08
CA ALA A 269 -22.31 22.27 -2.53
C ALA A 269 -21.05 21.54 -3.01
N MET A 270 -19.87 21.92 -2.48
CA MET A 270 -18.61 21.25 -2.78
C MET A 270 -18.59 19.80 -2.33
N THR A 271 -19.16 19.50 -1.17
CA THR A 271 -19.26 18.13 -0.65
C THR A 271 -20.14 17.27 -1.56
N VAL A 272 -21.32 17.75 -1.96
CA VAL A 272 -22.22 17.03 -2.87
C VAL A 272 -21.52 16.73 -4.20
N HIS A 273 -20.89 17.75 -4.80
CA HIS A 273 -20.13 17.57 -6.03
C HIS A 273 -19.00 16.53 -5.88
N ARG A 274 -18.24 16.59 -4.78
CA ARG A 274 -17.21 15.61 -4.46
C ARG A 274 -17.78 14.21 -4.29
N CYS A 275 -18.87 14.03 -3.55
CA CYS A 275 -19.47 12.72 -3.32
C CYS A 275 -19.90 12.04 -4.64
N LEU A 276 -20.37 12.82 -5.62
CA LEU A 276 -20.70 12.29 -6.95
C LEU A 276 -19.46 11.77 -7.70
N ILE A 277 -18.33 12.46 -7.57
CA ILE A 277 -17.05 12.04 -8.17
C ILE A 277 -16.52 10.79 -7.47
N TRP A 278 -16.55 10.75 -6.14
CA TRP A 278 -16.08 9.62 -5.32
C TRP A 278 -16.81 8.30 -5.54
N HIS A 279 -17.94 8.31 -6.26
CA HIS A 279 -18.66 7.09 -6.64
C HIS A 279 -17.86 6.21 -7.61
N ASP A 280 -17.01 6.81 -8.47
CA ASP A 280 -16.18 6.09 -9.42
C ASP A 280 -14.70 6.43 -9.22
N THR A 281 -13.88 5.38 -9.05
CA THR A 281 -12.43 5.54 -8.84
C THR A 281 -11.77 6.26 -10.02
N CYS A 282 -12.20 5.97 -11.25
CA CYS A 282 -11.63 6.63 -12.42
C CYS A 282 -12.10 8.07 -12.57
N ALA A 283 -13.34 8.39 -12.19
CA ALA A 283 -13.81 9.76 -12.10
C ALA A 283 -12.98 10.59 -11.11
N VAL A 284 -12.66 10.05 -9.92
CA VAL A 284 -11.79 10.73 -8.94
C VAL A 284 -10.44 11.07 -9.55
N PHE A 285 -9.74 10.08 -10.13
CA PHE A 285 -8.41 10.33 -10.67
C PHE A 285 -8.42 11.29 -11.86
N LYS A 286 -9.40 11.17 -12.77
CA LYS A 286 -9.55 12.06 -13.93
C LYS A 286 -9.85 13.49 -13.51
N HIS A 287 -10.72 13.68 -12.52
CA HIS A 287 -11.00 15.00 -11.98
C HIS A 287 -9.76 15.57 -11.27
N ASP A 288 -9.12 14.79 -10.40
CA ASP A 288 -8.04 15.31 -9.56
C ASP A 288 -6.75 15.60 -10.36
N VAL A 289 -6.48 14.89 -11.48
CA VAL A 289 -5.35 15.22 -12.36
C VAL A 289 -5.55 16.57 -13.07
N GLU A 290 -6.80 17.01 -13.29
CA GLU A 290 -7.08 18.36 -13.83
C GLU A 290 -6.81 19.44 -12.78
N VAL A 291 -7.01 19.12 -11.49
CA VAL A 291 -6.69 20.04 -10.37
C VAL A 291 -5.17 20.12 -10.14
N PHE A 292 -4.49 18.97 -10.17
CA PHE A 292 -3.04 18.84 -9.96
C PHE A 292 -2.38 17.99 -11.05
N PRO A 293 -2.15 18.56 -12.25
CA PRO A 293 -1.52 17.82 -13.36
C PRO A 293 -0.06 17.46 -13.07
N GLU A 294 0.58 18.16 -12.13
CA GLU A 294 1.95 17.90 -11.67
C GLU A 294 2.04 16.61 -10.81
N SER A 295 0.92 16.04 -10.36
CA SER A 295 0.94 14.83 -9.53
C SER A 295 1.27 13.59 -10.37
N ILE A 296 2.50 13.08 -10.22
CA ILE A 296 3.01 11.89 -10.93
C ILE A 296 2.11 10.67 -10.66
N ASP A 297 1.66 10.51 -9.43
CA ASP A 297 0.73 9.44 -9.05
C ASP A 297 -0.62 9.59 -9.76
N LEU A 298 -1.20 10.79 -9.82
CA LEU A 298 -2.46 10.99 -10.53
C LEU A 298 -2.29 10.72 -12.03
N GLN A 299 -1.20 11.18 -12.65
CA GLN A 299 -0.90 10.89 -14.06
C GLN A 299 -0.88 9.38 -14.33
N ARG A 300 -0.17 8.62 -13.48
CA ARG A 300 -0.12 7.15 -13.56
C ARG A 300 -1.49 6.51 -13.33
N LYS A 301 -2.24 6.92 -12.32
CA LYS A 301 -3.55 6.36 -11.98
C LYS A 301 -4.59 6.63 -13.09
N VAL A 302 -4.56 7.80 -13.70
CA VAL A 302 -5.40 8.11 -14.87
C VAL A 302 -5.00 7.29 -16.09
N ALA A 303 -3.70 7.06 -16.31
CA ALA A 303 -3.26 6.16 -17.36
C ALA A 303 -3.75 4.71 -17.14
N ALA A 304 -3.74 4.22 -15.91
CA ALA A 304 -4.30 2.91 -15.56
C ALA A 304 -5.81 2.84 -15.81
N CYS A 305 -6.54 3.93 -15.53
CA CYS A 305 -7.96 4.05 -15.88
C CYS A 305 -8.18 3.98 -17.39
N TYR A 306 -7.36 4.63 -18.20
CA TYR A 306 -7.50 4.55 -19.66
C TYR A 306 -6.98 3.24 -20.28
N SER A 307 -6.22 2.41 -19.55
CA SER A 307 -5.57 1.21 -20.12
C SER A 307 -6.02 -0.13 -19.55
N ILE A 308 -6.62 -0.14 -18.35
CA ILE A 308 -6.98 -1.38 -17.64
C ILE A 308 -8.36 -1.29 -16.97
N PHE A 309 -8.63 -0.23 -16.20
CA PHE A 309 -9.76 -0.21 -15.27
C PHE A 309 -11.00 0.53 -15.75
N GLY A 310 -10.85 1.45 -16.70
CA GLY A 310 -11.95 2.27 -17.20
C GLY A 310 -12.91 1.47 -18.08
N PRO A 311 -14.16 1.97 -18.23
CA PRO A 311 -15.16 1.34 -19.08
C PRO A 311 -14.77 1.32 -20.56
N GLU A 312 -13.97 2.30 -20.98
CA GLU A 312 -13.45 2.42 -22.34
C GLU A 312 -11.91 2.48 -22.30
N ILE A 313 -11.28 1.58 -23.05
CA ILE A 313 -9.83 1.53 -23.18
C ILE A 313 -9.37 2.53 -24.24
N ASP A 314 -8.63 3.55 -23.82
CA ASP A 314 -8.02 4.59 -24.66
C ASP A 314 -6.50 4.59 -24.43
N LEU A 315 -5.81 3.69 -25.13
CA LEU A 315 -4.36 3.55 -25.01
C LEU A 315 -3.60 4.83 -25.40
N PRO A 316 -3.98 5.60 -26.44
CA PRO A 316 -3.35 6.88 -26.74
C PRO A 316 -3.38 7.89 -25.58
N ARG A 317 -4.52 8.04 -24.88
CA ARG A 317 -4.57 8.90 -23.69
C ARG A 317 -3.73 8.33 -22.55
N ALA A 318 -3.76 7.03 -22.33
CA ALA A 318 -2.93 6.39 -21.31
C ALA A 318 -1.44 6.66 -21.55
N ILE A 319 -0.97 6.54 -22.79
CA ILE A 319 0.41 6.83 -23.18
C ILE A 319 0.76 8.29 -22.90
N ARG A 320 -0.12 9.25 -23.25
CA ARG A 320 0.11 10.68 -22.99
C ARG A 320 0.31 10.98 -21.50
N HIS A 321 -0.54 10.41 -20.64
CA HIS A 321 -0.43 10.61 -19.19
C HIS A 321 0.86 9.99 -18.62
N LEU A 322 1.29 8.82 -19.09
CA LEU A 322 2.56 8.22 -18.65
C LEU A 322 3.79 8.96 -19.20
N GLN A 323 3.70 9.51 -20.41
CA GLN A 323 4.75 10.40 -20.95
C GLN A 323 4.86 11.67 -20.11
N GLU A 324 3.74 12.23 -19.66
CA GLU A 324 3.74 13.37 -18.76
C GLU A 324 4.32 13.03 -17.38
N ALA A 325 3.98 11.85 -16.84
CA ALA A 325 4.61 11.36 -15.61
C ALA A 325 6.15 11.25 -15.76
N LYS A 326 6.65 10.75 -16.90
CA LYS A 326 8.09 10.72 -17.21
C LYS A 326 8.68 12.13 -17.35
N ARG A 327 7.94 13.09 -17.91
CA ARG A 327 8.39 14.48 -18.07
C ARG A 327 8.55 15.16 -16.70
N ILE A 328 7.59 14.94 -15.79
CA ILE A 328 7.60 15.51 -14.44
C ILE A 328 8.70 14.86 -13.59
N TYR A 329 8.84 13.53 -13.66
CA TYR A 329 9.86 12.80 -12.91
C TYR A 329 10.54 11.73 -13.79
N PRO A 330 11.70 12.06 -14.39
CA PRO A 330 12.42 11.17 -15.29
C PRO A 330 12.89 9.85 -14.66
N ASP A 331 13.04 9.79 -13.34
CA ASP A 331 13.46 8.58 -12.61
C ASP A 331 12.26 7.72 -12.15
N PHE A 332 11.05 8.03 -12.59
CA PHE A 332 9.84 7.29 -12.22
C PHE A 332 9.72 5.93 -12.92
N VAL A 333 10.32 4.89 -12.35
CA VAL A 333 10.35 3.50 -12.87
C VAL A 333 8.99 3.02 -13.37
N HIS A 334 7.92 3.31 -12.63
CA HIS A 334 6.57 2.86 -12.96
C HIS A 334 6.08 3.36 -14.32
N ALA A 335 6.39 4.60 -14.71
CA ALA A 335 5.90 5.13 -15.97
C ALA A 335 6.54 4.45 -17.18
N TYR A 336 7.86 4.17 -17.14
CA TYR A 336 8.55 3.42 -18.19
C TYR A 336 8.00 2.00 -18.33
N ARG A 337 7.87 1.27 -17.21
CA ARG A 337 7.34 -0.09 -17.23
C ARG A 337 5.91 -0.16 -17.75
N GLU A 338 5.04 0.74 -17.28
CA GLU A 338 3.63 0.74 -17.70
C GLU A 338 3.46 1.20 -19.16
N LEU A 339 4.31 2.11 -19.65
CA LEU A 339 4.38 2.42 -21.09
C LEU A 339 4.81 1.21 -21.91
N ALA A 340 5.85 0.51 -21.45
CA ALA A 340 6.33 -0.69 -22.10
C ALA A 340 5.25 -1.78 -22.17
N ASP A 341 4.48 -1.97 -21.09
CA ASP A 341 3.34 -2.88 -21.05
C ASP A 341 2.27 -2.51 -22.08
N ILE A 342 1.96 -1.21 -22.23
CA ILE A 342 1.00 -0.74 -23.24
C ILE A 342 1.54 -0.97 -24.66
N TYR A 343 2.81 -0.62 -24.94
CA TYR A 343 3.42 -0.87 -26.24
C TYR A 343 3.50 -2.36 -26.59
N ARG A 344 3.78 -3.21 -25.59
CA ARG A 344 3.78 -4.67 -25.76
C ARG A 344 2.39 -5.18 -26.12
N LYS A 345 1.32 -4.69 -25.45
CA LYS A 345 -0.08 -5.02 -25.80
C LYS A 345 -0.45 -4.56 -27.21
N GLN A 346 0.14 -3.47 -27.70
CA GLN A 346 -0.01 -2.98 -29.08
C GLN A 346 0.90 -3.72 -30.09
N HIS A 347 1.61 -4.78 -29.68
CA HIS A 347 2.60 -5.50 -30.49
C HIS A 347 3.78 -4.64 -31.00
N ARG A 348 3.98 -3.45 -30.41
CA ARG A 348 5.11 -2.55 -30.67
C ARG A 348 6.31 -2.98 -29.84
N TYR A 349 6.84 -4.16 -30.13
CA TYR A 349 7.85 -4.81 -29.29
C TYR A 349 9.17 -4.05 -29.19
N ALA A 350 9.59 -3.36 -30.26
CA ALA A 350 10.81 -2.54 -30.24
C ALA A 350 10.69 -1.37 -29.25
N ASP A 351 9.57 -0.65 -29.30
CA ASP A 351 9.27 0.46 -28.38
C ASP A 351 9.14 -0.03 -26.94
N ALA A 352 8.46 -1.17 -26.74
CA ALA A 352 8.34 -1.81 -25.43
C ALA A 352 9.71 -2.20 -24.85
N LEU A 353 10.60 -2.78 -25.66
CA LEU A 353 11.95 -3.14 -25.24
C LEU A 353 12.79 -1.93 -24.85
N ALA A 354 12.67 -0.83 -25.61
CA ALA A 354 13.37 0.42 -25.28
C ALA A 354 12.93 0.94 -23.91
N GLU A 355 11.62 0.97 -23.65
CA GLU A 355 11.07 1.45 -22.37
C GLU A 355 11.38 0.51 -21.20
N TYR A 356 11.29 -0.81 -21.36
CA TYR A 356 11.71 -1.74 -20.30
C TYR A 356 13.20 -1.62 -19.98
N ARG A 357 14.06 -1.50 -21.01
CA ARG A 357 15.51 -1.33 -20.79
C ARG A 357 15.83 0.01 -20.15
N ALA A 358 15.16 1.09 -20.56
CA ALA A 358 15.28 2.38 -19.90
C ALA A 358 14.87 2.27 -18.43
N SER A 359 13.76 1.57 -18.13
CA SER A 359 13.36 1.33 -16.75
C SER A 359 14.48 0.64 -15.97
N LEU A 360 15.15 -0.38 -16.55
CA LEU A 360 16.26 -1.15 -15.94
C LEU A 360 17.51 -0.31 -15.60
N THR A 361 17.67 0.88 -16.19
CA THR A 361 18.77 1.80 -15.88
C THR A 361 18.50 2.71 -14.67
N LEU A 362 17.24 2.79 -14.24
CA LEU A 362 16.82 3.59 -13.10
C LEU A 362 16.99 2.82 -11.79
N HIS A 363 16.94 3.52 -10.66
CA HIS A 363 17.14 2.91 -9.36
C HIS A 363 15.93 2.05 -8.95
N TYR A 364 16.12 0.72 -8.83
CA TYR A 364 15.09 -0.23 -8.40
C TYR A 364 15.08 -0.51 -6.89
N ALA A 365 15.98 0.08 -6.11
CA ALA A 365 16.17 -0.33 -4.71
C ALA A 365 14.90 -0.17 -3.85
N GLU A 366 13.94 0.63 -4.32
CA GLU A 366 12.70 0.93 -3.62
C GLU A 366 11.49 0.10 -4.09
N LEU A 367 11.62 -0.71 -5.17
CA LEU A 367 10.51 -1.45 -5.77
C LEU A 367 10.77 -2.96 -5.87
N PRO A 368 10.56 -3.70 -4.77
CA PRO A 368 10.50 -5.15 -4.74
C PRO A 368 9.68 -5.74 -5.92
N GLY A 369 10.35 -6.42 -6.86
CA GLY A 369 9.72 -7.09 -8.00
C GLY A 369 9.48 -6.25 -9.27
N ALA A 370 9.76 -4.94 -9.28
CA ALA A 370 9.69 -4.14 -10.51
C ALA A 370 10.76 -4.57 -11.54
N GLU A 371 11.95 -4.96 -11.08
CA GLU A 371 13.00 -5.53 -11.94
C GLU A 371 12.53 -6.87 -12.55
N SER A 372 11.92 -7.74 -11.73
CA SER A 372 11.34 -9.00 -12.20
C SER A 372 10.29 -8.79 -13.29
N MET A 373 9.41 -7.80 -13.12
CA MET A 373 8.39 -7.45 -14.11
C MET A 373 9.00 -6.90 -15.40
N ALA A 374 10.03 -6.05 -15.31
CA ALA A 374 10.71 -5.52 -16.49
C ALA A 374 11.42 -6.64 -17.27
N HIS A 375 12.17 -7.52 -16.60
CA HIS A 375 12.79 -8.69 -17.23
C HIS A 375 11.76 -9.64 -17.84
N MET A 376 10.60 -9.82 -17.20
CA MET A 376 9.50 -10.62 -17.74
C MET A 376 8.96 -10.02 -19.03
N GLY A 377 8.71 -8.70 -19.03
CA GLY A 377 8.25 -7.96 -20.20
C GLY A 377 9.24 -8.00 -21.37
N ILE A 378 10.54 -7.86 -21.08
CA ILE A 378 11.61 -8.00 -22.08
C ILE A 378 11.61 -9.41 -22.67
N GLY A 379 11.57 -10.44 -21.83
CA GLY A 379 11.52 -11.84 -22.27
C GLY A 379 10.31 -12.12 -23.17
N ASP A 380 9.14 -11.61 -22.80
CA ASP A 380 7.91 -11.77 -23.58
C ASP A 380 7.99 -11.05 -24.94
N CYS A 381 8.55 -9.85 -24.98
CA CYS A 381 8.75 -9.11 -26.24
C CYS A 381 9.71 -9.85 -27.17
N LEU A 382 10.88 -10.26 -26.66
CA LEU A 382 11.89 -10.98 -27.43
C LEU A 382 11.40 -12.33 -27.93
N ALA A 383 10.65 -13.07 -27.10
CA ALA A 383 10.05 -14.33 -27.50
C ALA A 383 8.98 -14.15 -28.59
N ALA A 384 8.21 -13.07 -28.54
CA ALA A 384 7.23 -12.76 -29.58
C ALA A 384 7.91 -12.33 -30.89
N MET A 385 8.97 -11.54 -30.82
CA MET A 385 9.79 -11.17 -31.99
C MET A 385 10.49 -12.40 -32.59
N SER A 386 11.03 -13.29 -31.76
CA SER A 386 11.64 -14.56 -32.20
C SER A 386 10.65 -15.42 -32.98
N GLY A 387 9.38 -15.49 -32.54
CA GLY A 387 8.32 -16.21 -33.26
C GLY A 387 7.99 -15.65 -34.65
N ARG A 388 8.39 -14.40 -34.95
CA ARG A 388 8.24 -13.75 -36.27
C ARG A 388 9.52 -13.78 -37.10
N ALA A 389 10.67 -14.07 -36.49
CA ALA A 389 11.97 -14.11 -37.13
C ALA A 389 12.29 -15.50 -37.70
N GLN A 390 13.31 -15.60 -38.54
CA GLN A 390 13.78 -16.85 -39.14
C GLN A 390 15.30 -17.05 -38.93
N GLY A 391 15.74 -18.30 -39.04
CA GLY A 391 17.16 -18.68 -38.98
C GLY A 391 17.88 -18.18 -37.72
N ALA A 392 19.10 -17.68 -37.90
CA ALA A 392 19.96 -17.25 -36.81
C ALA A 392 19.37 -16.13 -35.94
N GLU A 393 18.53 -15.26 -36.52
CA GLU A 393 17.89 -14.16 -35.78
C GLU A 393 16.83 -14.68 -34.80
N ARG A 394 16.04 -15.68 -35.21
CA ARG A 394 15.08 -16.37 -34.33
C ARG A 394 15.78 -16.93 -33.09
N ASP A 395 16.89 -17.64 -33.30
CA ASP A 395 17.63 -18.30 -32.22
C ASP A 395 18.37 -17.30 -31.33
N ARG A 396 18.84 -16.19 -31.91
CA ARG A 396 19.42 -15.08 -31.14
C ARG A 396 18.36 -14.46 -30.22
N LEU A 397 17.21 -14.05 -30.76
CA LEU A 397 16.15 -13.41 -30.00
C LEU A 397 15.60 -14.33 -28.90
N MET A 398 15.47 -15.64 -29.18
CA MET A 398 15.03 -16.59 -28.15
C MET A 398 16.07 -16.75 -27.05
N ARG A 399 17.37 -16.78 -27.38
CA ARG A 399 18.43 -16.82 -26.35
C ARG A 399 18.42 -15.56 -25.48
N GLU A 400 18.22 -14.38 -26.06
CA GLU A 400 18.06 -13.14 -25.29
C GLU A 400 16.80 -13.16 -24.40
N ALA A 401 15.70 -13.75 -24.88
CA ALA A 401 14.47 -13.94 -24.09
C ALA A 401 14.72 -14.84 -22.88
N LEU A 402 15.36 -16.00 -23.09
CA LEU A 402 15.73 -16.94 -22.03
C LEU A 402 16.69 -16.31 -21.02
N HIS A 403 17.66 -15.51 -21.48
CA HIS A 403 18.54 -14.75 -20.59
C HIS A 403 17.74 -13.82 -19.66
N SER A 404 16.75 -13.11 -20.22
CA SER A 404 15.90 -12.19 -19.44
C SER A 404 15.07 -12.92 -18.39
N TYR A 405 14.45 -14.05 -18.73
CA TYR A 405 13.73 -14.84 -17.73
C TYR A 405 14.66 -15.45 -16.67
N ARG A 406 15.89 -15.84 -17.05
CA ARG A 406 16.90 -16.34 -16.12
C ARG A 406 17.30 -15.31 -15.08
N ARG A 407 17.40 -14.02 -15.47
CA ARG A 407 17.70 -12.93 -14.53
C ARG A 407 16.68 -12.83 -13.40
N ILE A 408 15.41 -13.14 -13.67
CA ILE A 408 14.35 -13.12 -12.64
C ILE A 408 14.67 -14.11 -11.52
N LEU A 409 15.17 -15.30 -11.86
CA LEU A 409 15.56 -16.33 -10.89
C LEU A 409 16.78 -15.94 -10.05
N ASP A 410 17.51 -14.88 -10.42
CA ASP A 410 18.69 -14.40 -9.69
C ASP A 410 18.32 -13.33 -8.65
N LEU A 411 17.08 -12.86 -8.68
CA LEU A 411 16.61 -11.80 -7.80
C LEU A 411 16.23 -12.36 -6.44
N PRO A 412 16.63 -11.69 -5.34
CA PRO A 412 16.53 -12.21 -3.97
C PRO A 412 15.09 -12.35 -3.46
N GLN A 413 14.12 -11.73 -4.11
CA GLN A 413 12.73 -11.70 -3.67
C GLN A 413 11.87 -12.64 -4.49
N PHE A 414 11.51 -13.78 -3.92
CA PHE A 414 10.62 -14.73 -4.56
C PHE A 414 9.17 -14.21 -4.63
N GLY A 415 8.51 -14.41 -5.77
CA GLY A 415 7.09 -14.15 -5.93
C GLY A 415 6.51 -14.77 -7.20
N ASP A 416 5.27 -14.42 -7.56
CA ASP A 416 4.58 -14.91 -8.76
C ASP A 416 5.41 -14.77 -10.05
N SER A 417 6.26 -13.74 -10.11
CA SER A 417 7.14 -13.50 -11.24
C SER A 417 8.15 -14.62 -11.47
N HIS A 418 8.69 -15.22 -10.40
CA HIS A 418 9.63 -16.33 -10.48
C HIS A 418 8.97 -17.60 -10.99
N ARG A 419 7.75 -17.92 -10.52
CA ARG A 419 6.98 -19.08 -11.02
C ARG A 419 6.70 -18.94 -12.51
N LYS A 420 6.22 -17.77 -12.93
CA LYS A 420 5.98 -17.46 -14.35
C LYS A 420 7.26 -17.49 -15.17
N ALA A 421 8.36 -16.93 -14.67
CA ALA A 421 9.65 -16.95 -15.34
C ALA A 421 10.15 -18.38 -15.54
N PHE A 422 10.05 -19.22 -14.51
CA PHE A 422 10.39 -20.63 -14.59
C PHE A 422 9.57 -21.35 -15.64
N GLN A 423 8.24 -21.16 -15.63
CA GLN A 423 7.35 -21.73 -16.63
C GLN A 423 7.78 -21.34 -18.05
N LYS A 424 7.99 -20.04 -18.30
CA LYS A 424 8.41 -19.52 -19.61
C LYS A 424 9.77 -20.05 -20.05
N LEU A 425 10.72 -20.15 -19.13
CA LEU A 425 12.04 -20.73 -19.39
C LEU A 425 11.90 -22.16 -19.89
N PHE A 426 11.23 -23.04 -19.15
CA PHE A 426 11.16 -24.45 -19.51
C PHE A 426 10.29 -24.71 -20.74
N GLU A 427 9.19 -23.97 -20.92
CA GLU A 427 8.38 -24.05 -22.14
C GLU A 427 9.17 -23.68 -23.40
N LYS A 428 10.06 -22.67 -23.31
CA LYS A 428 10.76 -22.13 -24.48
C LYS A 428 12.18 -22.68 -24.68
N ALA A 429 12.83 -23.13 -23.62
CA ALA A 429 14.22 -23.60 -23.65
C ALA A 429 14.36 -25.05 -24.10
N GLY A 430 13.32 -25.88 -23.97
CA GLY A 430 13.39 -27.34 -24.13
C GLY A 430 13.92 -27.85 -25.48
N THR A 431 13.97 -26.98 -26.51
CA THR A 431 14.51 -27.32 -27.84
C THR A 431 15.79 -26.58 -28.21
N LEU A 432 16.18 -25.56 -27.43
CA LEU A 432 17.27 -24.64 -27.77
C LEU A 432 18.45 -24.69 -26.80
N LEU A 433 18.22 -25.10 -25.56
CA LEU A 433 19.28 -25.26 -24.57
C LEU A 433 19.69 -26.72 -24.43
N PRO A 434 20.99 -27.00 -24.26
CA PRO A 434 21.46 -28.34 -23.96
C PRO A 434 20.92 -28.80 -22.60
N ARG A 435 20.74 -30.12 -22.44
CA ARG A 435 20.22 -30.74 -21.20
C ARG A 435 21.01 -30.34 -19.95
N THR A 436 22.31 -30.12 -20.08
CA THR A 436 23.20 -29.67 -19.00
C THR A 436 22.83 -28.28 -18.49
N GLU A 437 22.47 -27.35 -19.38
CA GLU A 437 22.00 -26.01 -19.00
C GLU A 437 20.60 -26.05 -18.39
N LEU A 438 19.71 -26.89 -18.91
CA LEU A 438 18.37 -27.09 -18.34
C LEU A 438 18.45 -27.64 -16.91
N ALA A 439 19.35 -28.59 -16.64
CA ALA A 439 19.61 -29.11 -15.29
C ALA A 439 20.19 -28.03 -14.36
N ALA A 440 21.14 -27.20 -14.84
CA ALA A 440 21.70 -26.11 -14.05
C ALA A 440 20.65 -25.02 -13.71
N LEU A 441 19.77 -24.69 -14.66
CA LEU A 441 18.64 -23.78 -14.45
C LEU A 441 17.66 -24.34 -13.42
N TYR A 442 17.37 -25.63 -13.51
CA TYR A 442 16.52 -26.34 -12.57
C TYR A 442 17.08 -26.22 -11.14
N GLU A 443 18.34 -26.61 -10.92
CA GLU A 443 18.99 -26.54 -9.61
C GLU A 443 19.04 -25.12 -9.03
N ARG A 444 19.22 -24.11 -9.90
CA ARG A 444 19.21 -22.71 -9.50
C ARG A 444 17.83 -22.26 -9.04
N ALA A 445 16.77 -22.66 -9.75
CA ALA A 445 15.40 -22.36 -9.37
C ALA A 445 15.05 -22.99 -8.01
N THR A 446 15.45 -24.25 -7.77
CA THR A 446 15.22 -24.94 -6.49
C THR A 446 15.84 -24.17 -5.31
N LYS A 447 17.04 -23.63 -5.48
CA LYS A 447 17.77 -22.90 -4.42
C LYS A 447 17.13 -21.56 -4.04
N VAL A 448 16.53 -20.87 -5.00
CA VAL A 448 16.02 -19.49 -4.79
C VAL A 448 14.58 -19.49 -4.32
N VAL A 449 13.79 -20.50 -4.69
CA VAL A 449 12.35 -20.47 -4.45
C VAL A 449 11.96 -21.05 -3.08
N GLY A 450 12.76 -21.95 -2.52
CA GLY A 450 12.32 -22.70 -1.36
C GLY A 450 11.11 -23.59 -1.70
N GLU A 451 10.64 -24.38 -0.75
CA GLU A 451 9.67 -25.42 -1.00
C GLU A 451 8.24 -24.84 -1.21
N ASP A 452 7.95 -24.26 -2.39
CA ASP A 452 6.61 -23.88 -2.85
C ASP A 452 5.99 -25.06 -3.62
N HIS A 453 4.86 -25.60 -3.16
CA HIS A 453 4.27 -26.81 -3.73
C HIS A 453 3.79 -26.60 -5.17
N LYS A 454 3.33 -25.40 -5.52
CA LYS A 454 2.89 -25.08 -6.89
C LYS A 454 4.09 -25.00 -7.82
N LEU A 455 5.22 -24.44 -7.36
CA LEU A 455 6.43 -24.48 -8.15
C LEU A 455 6.99 -25.91 -8.25
N ALA A 456 7.03 -26.67 -7.17
CA ALA A 456 7.56 -28.02 -7.17
C ALA A 456 6.81 -28.92 -8.19
N ILE A 457 5.48 -28.79 -8.28
CA ILE A 457 4.69 -29.45 -9.34
C ILE A 457 5.15 -29.00 -10.74
N LEU A 458 5.24 -27.69 -10.95
CA LEU A 458 5.66 -27.12 -12.24
C LEU A 458 7.08 -27.58 -12.63
N MET A 459 7.99 -27.64 -11.65
CA MET A 459 9.35 -28.13 -11.82
C MET A 459 9.38 -29.60 -12.24
N GLY A 460 8.64 -30.47 -11.53
CA GLY A 460 8.58 -31.89 -11.88
C GLY A 460 8.00 -32.14 -13.27
N VAL A 461 6.89 -31.49 -13.60
CA VAL A 461 6.28 -31.58 -14.94
C VAL A 461 7.24 -31.07 -16.03
N ALA A 462 7.92 -29.96 -15.77
CA ALA A 462 8.87 -29.39 -16.72
C ALA A 462 10.06 -30.33 -16.96
N ALA A 463 10.67 -30.85 -15.89
CA ALA A 463 11.78 -31.79 -15.95
C ALA A 463 11.43 -33.07 -16.73
N TYR A 464 10.22 -33.60 -16.51
CA TYR A 464 9.70 -34.74 -17.26
C TYR A 464 9.61 -34.43 -18.76
N ARG A 465 9.00 -33.29 -19.12
CA ARG A 465 8.80 -32.90 -20.53
C ARG A 465 10.08 -32.69 -21.32
N VAL A 466 11.14 -32.17 -20.68
CA VAL A 466 12.44 -31.96 -21.33
C VAL A 466 13.36 -33.20 -21.26
N GLY A 467 12.91 -34.28 -20.61
CA GLY A 467 13.66 -35.52 -20.47
C GLY A 467 14.90 -35.40 -19.59
N LEU A 468 14.81 -34.64 -18.49
CA LEU A 468 15.84 -34.65 -17.44
C LEU A 468 15.80 -35.98 -16.67
N PRO A 469 16.88 -36.35 -15.94
CA PRO A 469 16.90 -37.58 -15.17
C PRO A 469 15.72 -37.68 -14.20
N PRO A 470 15.15 -38.89 -13.95
CA PRO A 470 13.96 -39.07 -13.12
C PRO A 470 14.02 -38.41 -11.74
N SER A 471 15.22 -38.29 -11.15
CA SER A 471 15.46 -37.63 -9.87
C SER A 471 15.06 -36.15 -9.83
N TYR A 472 15.05 -35.48 -10.99
CA TYR A 472 14.60 -34.10 -11.15
C TYR A 472 13.06 -34.00 -11.18
N VAL A 473 12.35 -35.12 -11.33
CA VAL A 473 10.89 -35.19 -11.26
C VAL A 473 10.44 -35.72 -9.90
N THR A 474 11.06 -36.79 -9.40
CA THR A 474 10.64 -37.47 -8.18
C THR A 474 10.83 -36.64 -6.91
N LYS A 475 11.96 -35.92 -6.78
CA LYS A 475 12.25 -35.05 -5.64
C LYS A 475 11.21 -33.94 -5.43
N PRO A 476 10.96 -33.03 -6.40
CA PRO A 476 9.99 -31.95 -6.20
C PRO A 476 8.55 -32.47 -6.09
N MET A 477 8.16 -33.47 -6.89
CA MET A 477 6.79 -33.99 -6.93
C MET A 477 6.45 -34.75 -5.66
N GLY A 478 7.39 -35.54 -5.14
CA GLY A 478 7.22 -36.22 -3.86
C GLY A 478 7.06 -35.24 -2.69
N TRP A 479 7.86 -34.17 -2.68
CA TRP A 479 7.70 -33.12 -1.69
C TRP A 479 6.34 -32.41 -1.83
N ALA A 480 5.94 -32.02 -3.04
CA ALA A 480 4.67 -31.36 -3.30
C ALA A 480 3.47 -32.24 -2.95
N PHE A 481 3.54 -33.54 -3.22
CA PHE A 481 2.49 -34.50 -2.87
C PHE A 481 2.19 -34.52 -1.37
N GLN A 482 3.23 -34.42 -0.54
CA GLN A 482 3.12 -34.40 0.92
C GLN A 482 2.63 -33.05 1.45
N HIS A 483 3.07 -31.93 0.85
CA HIS A 483 2.90 -30.59 1.40
C HIS A 483 1.79 -29.75 0.74
N THR A 484 1.15 -30.24 -0.34
CA THR A 484 0.02 -29.52 -0.97
C THR A 484 -1.24 -29.62 -0.09
N PRO A 485 -1.80 -28.48 0.38
CA PRO A 485 -3.03 -28.45 1.17
C PRO A 485 -4.20 -29.08 0.43
N ALA A 486 -5.16 -29.68 1.14
CA ALA A 486 -6.31 -30.33 0.53
C ALA A 486 -7.11 -29.40 -0.40
N ALA A 487 -7.23 -28.11 -0.04
CA ALA A 487 -7.92 -27.11 -0.85
C ALA A 487 -7.24 -26.81 -2.19
N ASP A 488 -5.93 -27.05 -2.32
CA ASP A 488 -5.16 -26.80 -3.55
C ASP A 488 -5.03 -28.05 -4.44
N ARG A 489 -5.55 -29.22 -4.01
CA ARG A 489 -5.50 -30.49 -4.77
C ARG A 489 -6.56 -30.55 -5.86
N THR A 490 -6.44 -29.65 -6.82
CA THR A 490 -7.32 -29.55 -7.99
C THR A 490 -7.09 -30.70 -8.98
N ARG A 491 -7.89 -30.74 -10.06
CA ARG A 491 -7.69 -31.67 -11.18
C ARG A 491 -6.25 -31.60 -11.73
N ASP A 492 -5.68 -30.41 -11.88
CA ASP A 492 -4.32 -30.24 -12.42
C ASP A 492 -3.26 -30.80 -11.48
N PHE A 493 -3.46 -30.69 -10.17
CA PHE A 493 -2.61 -31.34 -9.17
C PHE A 493 -2.60 -32.86 -9.37
N TRP A 494 -3.78 -33.48 -9.48
CA TRP A 494 -3.88 -34.94 -9.63
C TRP A 494 -3.37 -35.42 -10.99
N LEU A 495 -3.63 -34.68 -12.07
CA LEU A 495 -3.06 -34.97 -13.39
C LEU A 495 -1.53 -34.92 -13.36
N SER A 496 -0.95 -33.98 -12.61
CA SER A 496 0.51 -33.88 -12.52
C SER A 496 1.16 -35.11 -11.87
N GLN A 497 0.44 -35.82 -10.99
CA GLN A 497 0.95 -37.01 -10.32
C GLN A 497 1.20 -38.20 -11.25
N LEU A 498 0.65 -38.18 -12.47
CA LEU A 498 0.94 -39.20 -13.48
C LEU A 498 2.38 -39.08 -14.00
N PHE A 499 2.90 -37.85 -14.13
CA PHE A 499 4.32 -37.64 -14.43
C PHE A 499 5.21 -38.10 -13.27
N TYR A 500 4.72 -38.00 -12.03
CA TYR A 500 5.43 -38.48 -10.86
C TYR A 500 5.48 -40.01 -10.81
N SER A 501 4.36 -40.71 -11.07
CA SER A 501 4.34 -42.18 -11.13
C SER A 501 5.28 -42.72 -12.21
N ASP A 502 5.29 -42.11 -13.39
CA ASP A 502 6.19 -42.53 -14.47
C ASP A 502 7.67 -42.34 -14.11
N ALA A 503 7.99 -41.24 -13.44
CA ALA A 503 9.35 -40.99 -12.96
C ALA A 503 9.77 -41.99 -11.86
N LEU A 504 8.87 -42.35 -10.95
CA LEU A 504 9.11 -43.39 -9.94
C LEU A 504 9.40 -44.74 -10.59
N LEU A 505 8.64 -45.10 -11.64
CA LEU A 505 8.87 -46.32 -12.42
C LEU A 505 10.25 -46.30 -13.11
N ALA A 506 10.67 -45.15 -13.62
CA ALA A 506 11.99 -44.98 -14.23
C ALA A 506 13.15 -45.09 -13.21
N GLU A 507 12.90 -44.82 -11.92
CA GLU A 507 13.86 -45.04 -10.82
C GLU A 507 13.82 -46.46 -10.23
N GLY A 508 12.95 -47.35 -10.74
CA GLY A 508 12.75 -48.69 -10.17
C GLY A 508 11.94 -48.72 -8.88
N ARG A 509 11.19 -47.65 -8.57
CA ARG A 509 10.31 -47.53 -7.39
C ARG A 509 8.88 -47.97 -7.72
N GLY A 510 8.73 -49.23 -8.16
CA GLY A 510 7.47 -49.83 -8.62
C GLY A 510 6.34 -49.80 -7.59
N ALA A 511 6.65 -50.20 -6.35
CA ALA A 511 5.70 -50.17 -5.23
C ALA A 511 5.15 -48.76 -4.93
N ASP A 512 6.01 -47.74 -4.91
CA ASP A 512 5.60 -46.35 -4.67
C ASP A 512 4.72 -45.82 -5.81
N ALA A 513 5.09 -46.13 -7.06
CA ALA A 513 4.30 -45.75 -8.23
C ALA A 513 2.93 -46.41 -8.23
N ARG A 514 2.85 -47.70 -7.85
CA ARG A 514 1.60 -48.44 -7.72
C ARG A 514 0.69 -47.82 -6.68
N GLN A 515 1.21 -47.54 -5.48
CA GLN A 515 0.46 -46.91 -4.41
C GLN A 515 -0.10 -45.55 -4.85
N LEU A 516 0.69 -44.75 -5.56
CA LEU A 516 0.24 -43.47 -6.10
C LEU A 516 -0.88 -43.63 -7.13
N LEU A 517 -0.75 -44.55 -8.08
CA LEU A 517 -1.76 -44.83 -9.11
C LEU A 517 -3.08 -45.34 -8.50
N GLU A 518 -3.01 -46.20 -7.49
CA GLU A 518 -4.19 -46.66 -6.73
C GLU A 518 -4.89 -45.48 -6.02
N VAL A 519 -4.11 -44.56 -5.45
CA VAL A 519 -4.64 -43.31 -4.86
C VAL A 519 -5.36 -42.47 -5.92
N LEU A 520 -4.84 -42.36 -7.14
CA LEU A 520 -5.46 -41.58 -8.23
C LEU A 520 -6.81 -42.15 -8.65
N LEU A 521 -7.00 -43.48 -8.64
CA LEU A 521 -8.28 -44.11 -8.97
C LEU A 521 -9.43 -43.75 -8.02
N THR A 522 -9.10 -43.31 -6.81
CA THR A 522 -10.09 -42.89 -5.81
C THR A 522 -10.48 -41.42 -5.90
N ARG A 523 -9.86 -40.66 -6.83
CA ARG A 523 -10.03 -39.20 -6.90
C ARG A 523 -11.16 -38.81 -7.83
N PRO A 524 -12.22 -38.14 -7.31
CA PRO A 524 -13.35 -37.71 -8.12
C PRO A 524 -12.99 -36.61 -9.12
N GLU A 525 -11.86 -35.92 -8.94
CA GLU A 525 -11.39 -34.86 -9.82
C GLU A 525 -10.84 -35.37 -11.17
N LEU A 526 -10.55 -36.67 -11.26
CA LEU A 526 -10.12 -37.32 -12.50
C LEU A 526 -11.31 -37.92 -13.24
N ASP A 527 -11.43 -37.62 -14.53
CA ASP A 527 -12.49 -38.15 -15.38
C ASP A 527 -12.35 -39.68 -15.61
N ALA A 528 -13.46 -40.30 -16.02
CA ALA A 528 -13.53 -41.74 -16.23
C ALA A 528 -12.54 -42.26 -17.28
N ALA A 529 -12.19 -41.42 -18.27
CA ALA A 529 -11.21 -41.76 -19.30
C ALA A 529 -9.80 -41.88 -18.69
N ARG A 530 -9.38 -40.90 -17.88
CA ARG A 530 -8.07 -40.94 -17.22
C ARG A 530 -7.98 -42.05 -16.18
N GLN A 531 -9.07 -42.33 -15.46
CA GLN A 531 -9.13 -43.48 -14.55
C GLN A 531 -9.02 -44.81 -15.30
N ALA A 532 -9.58 -44.93 -16.51
CA ALA A 532 -9.45 -46.13 -17.33
C ALA A 532 -8.00 -46.35 -17.79
N GLU A 533 -7.29 -45.29 -18.16
CA GLU A 533 -5.87 -45.32 -18.52
C GLU A 533 -4.99 -45.76 -17.34
N VAL A 534 -5.25 -45.23 -16.14
CA VAL A 534 -4.55 -45.66 -14.91
C VAL A 534 -4.81 -47.15 -14.61
N ARG A 535 -6.04 -47.63 -14.77
CA ARG A 535 -6.38 -49.07 -14.60
C ARG A 535 -5.66 -49.94 -15.63
N GLN A 536 -5.51 -49.45 -16.87
CA GLN A 536 -4.77 -50.15 -17.91
C GLN A 536 -3.28 -50.23 -17.54
N GLN A 537 -2.67 -49.11 -17.16
CA GLN A 537 -1.27 -49.04 -16.74
C GLN A 537 -0.97 -50.00 -15.58
N LEU A 538 -1.84 -50.04 -14.55
CA LEU A 538 -1.71 -50.96 -13.41
C LEU A 538 -1.76 -52.45 -13.78
N ARG A 539 -2.43 -52.82 -14.88
CA ARG A 539 -2.52 -54.22 -15.36
C ARG A 539 -1.34 -54.61 -16.25
N GLU A 540 -0.95 -53.69 -17.11
CA GLU A 540 -0.08 -53.96 -18.26
C GLU A 540 1.39 -53.66 -17.97
N ASP A 541 1.73 -52.71 -17.09
CA ASP A 541 3.13 -52.36 -16.81
C ASP A 541 3.78 -53.39 -15.84
N PRO A 542 4.75 -54.20 -16.31
CA PRO A 542 5.38 -55.22 -15.47
C PRO A 542 6.20 -54.63 -14.33
N ARG A 543 6.60 -53.35 -14.42
CA ARG A 543 7.36 -52.64 -13.37
C ARG A 543 6.52 -52.32 -12.13
N LEU A 544 5.20 -52.52 -12.18
CA LEU A 544 4.28 -52.33 -11.04
C LEU A 544 3.98 -53.64 -10.27
N ARG A 545 4.58 -54.77 -10.69
CA ARG A 545 4.38 -56.11 -10.09
C ARG A 545 5.38 -56.43 -8.97
N HIS A 546 6.44 -55.63 -8.88
CA HIS A 546 7.50 -55.68 -7.87
C HIS A 546 7.63 -54.29 -7.25
#